data_AF-A0A1Q4ZRF6-F1
#
_entry.id   AF-A0A1Q4ZRF6-F1
#
_cell.length_a   1.000
_cell.length_b   1.000
_cell.length_c   1.000
_cell.angle_alpha   90.00
_cell.angle_beta   90.00
_cell.angle_gamma   90.00
#
_symmetry.space_group_name_H-M   'P 1'
#
loop_
_entity.id
_entity.type
_entity.pdbx_description
1 polymer ?
#
loop_
_entity_poly.entity_id
_entity_poly.type
_entity_poly.pdbx_seq_one_letter_code
_entity_poly.pdbx_strand_id
1 'polypeptide(L)' 'MTATTQQPRTALPGVDLERVTFEQAKGWRCPLCDAILTADRSLGTYTATTGLLADPTELWACARPCR' A
#
# COMPACT_ATOMS: atom_id res chain seq x y z
N MET A 1 -0.51 4.98 23.46
CA MET A 1 -0.72 4.71 22.03
C MET A 1 -0.08 3.36 21.74
N THR A 2 -0.87 2.28 21.69
CA THR A 2 -0.38 0.93 21.38
C THR A 2 -0.07 0.86 19.89
N ALA A 3 1.20 1.04 19.52
CA ALA A 3 1.68 0.60 18.23
C ALA A 3 1.59 -0.92 18.20
N THR A 4 0.53 -1.46 17.63
CA THR A 4 0.49 -2.88 17.28
C THR A 4 1.62 -3.12 16.31
N THR A 5 2.66 -3.83 16.75
CA THR A 5 3.75 -4.37 15.93
C THR A 5 3.18 -5.43 15.00
N GLN A 6 2.35 -5.00 14.06
CA GLN A 6 1.72 -5.86 13.08
C GLN A 6 2.80 -6.16 12.05
N GLN A 7 3.19 -7.44 11.95
CA GLN A 7 4.25 -7.85 11.02
C GLN A 7 3.89 -7.39 9.60
N PRO A 8 4.86 -6.88 8.82
CA PRO A 8 4.62 -6.47 7.44
C PRO A 8 4.05 -7.63 6.64
N ARG A 9 2.98 -7.37 5.89
CA ARG A 9 2.33 -8.38 5.04
C ARG A 9 3.07 -8.46 3.70
N THR A 10 3.14 -9.66 3.13
CA THR A 10 3.81 -9.89 1.84
C THR A 10 2.85 -10.12 0.68
N ALA A 11 1.54 -9.97 0.91
CA ALA A 11 0.53 -10.14 -0.12
C ALA A 11 -0.65 -9.19 0.11
N LEU A 12 -1.10 -8.55 -0.96
CA LEU A 12 -2.29 -7.70 -1.01
C LEU A 12 -3.14 -8.16 -2.21
N PRO A 13 -4.37 -8.66 -2.00
CA PRO A 13 -5.21 -9.12 -3.10
C PRO A 13 -5.42 -8.04 -4.17
N GLY A 14 -5.14 -8.38 -5.42
CA GLY A 14 -5.30 -7.47 -6.57
C GLY A 14 -4.16 -6.48 -6.78
N VAL A 15 -3.07 -6.56 -6.00
CA VAL A 15 -1.88 -5.72 -6.16
C VAL A 15 -0.64 -6.58 -6.28
N ASP A 16 0.16 -6.33 -7.30
CA ASP A 16 1.51 -6.85 -7.41
C ASP A 16 2.46 -5.92 -6.65
N LEU A 17 2.91 -6.36 -5.46
CA LEU A 17 3.74 -5.54 -4.56
C LEU A 17 5.12 -5.23 -5.13
N GLU A 18 5.65 -6.06 -6.04
CA GLU A 18 6.95 -5.82 -6.67
C GLU A 18 6.87 -4.76 -7.78
N ARG A 19 5.66 -4.50 -8.28
CA ARG A 19 5.37 -3.52 -9.34
C ARG A 19 4.71 -2.25 -8.83
N VAL A 20 4.58 -2.10 -7.51
CA VAL A 20 4.09 -0.86 -6.90
C VAL A 20 4.98 0.30 -7.33
N THR A 21 4.35 1.36 -7.83
CA THR A 21 5.07 2.54 -8.30
C THR A 21 5.48 3.44 -7.13
N PHE A 22 6.40 4.36 -7.38
CA PHE A 22 6.81 5.33 -6.37
C PHE A 22 5.63 6.16 -5.85
N GLU A 23 4.73 6.60 -6.73
CA GLU A 23 3.55 7.37 -6.36
C GLU A 23 2.59 6.57 -5.47
N GLN A 24 2.45 5.26 -5.73
CA GLN A 24 1.64 4.37 -4.92
C GLN A 24 2.28 4.08 -3.55
N ALA A 25 3.59 3.84 -3.51
CA ALA A 25 4.34 3.65 -2.27
C ALA A 25 4.35 4.91 -1.38
N LYS A 26 4.27 6.11 -1.98
CA LYS A 26 4.14 7.38 -1.26
C LYS A 26 2.72 7.71 -0.82
N GLY A 27 1.73 6.89 -1.18
CA GLY A 27 0.32 7.16 -0.86
C GLY A 27 -0.25 8.33 -1.67
N TRP A 28 0.27 8.61 -2.87
CA TRP A 28 -0.31 9.60 -3.78
C TRP A 28 -1.32 8.99 -4.74
N ARG A 29 -1.16 7.71 -5.07
CA ARG A 29 -2.06 6.96 -5.93
C ARG A 29 -2.47 5.65 -5.29
N CYS A 30 -3.71 5.26 -5.55
CA CYS A 30 -4.25 4.01 -5.04
C CYS A 30 -3.58 2.83 -5.77
N PRO A 31 -2.97 1.86 -5.08
CA PRO A 31 -2.37 0.69 -5.73
C PRO A 31 -3.43 -0.25 -6.34
N LEU A 32 -4.72 -0.09 -5.99
CA LEU A 32 -5.81 -0.93 -6.50
C LEU A 32 -6.44 -0.41 -7.80
N CYS A 33 -6.50 0.91 -8.01
CA CYS A 33 -7.16 1.51 -9.18
C CYS A 33 -6.35 2.61 -9.86
N ASP A 34 -5.15 2.89 -9.36
CA ASP A 34 -4.22 3.92 -9.85
C ASP A 34 -4.74 5.37 -9.84
N ALA A 35 -5.91 5.62 -9.24
CA ALA A 35 -6.44 6.98 -9.07
C ALA A 35 -5.64 7.78 -8.03
N ILE A 36 -5.58 9.11 -8.21
CA ILE A 36 -5.01 10.04 -7.24
C ILE A 36 -5.80 9.95 -5.93
N LEU A 37 -5.09 9.81 -4.81
CA LEU A 37 -5.68 9.77 -3.48
C LEU A 37 -6.01 11.20 -3.03
N THR A 38 -7.30 11.48 -2.93
CA THR A 38 -7.84 12.71 -2.33
C THR A 38 -8.43 12.48 -0.93
N ALA A 39 -8.83 11.24 -0.67
CA ALA A 39 -9.20 10.71 0.63
C ALA A 39 -8.81 9.24 0.67
N ASP A 40 -8.04 8.86 1.70
CA ASP A 40 -7.40 7.56 1.77
C ASP A 40 -7.77 6.77 3.04
N ARG A 41 -7.44 5.48 3.00
CA ARG A 41 -7.47 4.57 4.14
C ARG A 41 -6.19 3.73 4.11
N SER A 42 -5.62 3.48 5.28
CA SER A 42 -4.49 2.57 5.42
C SER A 42 -4.92 1.15 5.05
N LEU A 43 -4.13 0.49 4.21
CA LEU A 43 -4.20 -0.94 3.95
C LEU A 43 -3.30 -1.75 4.92
N GLY A 44 -2.47 -1.05 5.70
CA GLY A 44 -1.42 -1.60 6.55
C GLY A 44 -0.03 -1.56 5.90
N THR A 45 0.93 -2.13 6.62
CA THR A 45 2.34 -2.19 6.21
C THR A 45 2.62 -3.44 5.39
N TYR A 46 3.30 -3.27 4.26
CA TYR A 46 3.66 -4.33 3.33
C TYR A 46 5.16 -4.36 3.05
N THR A 47 5.67 -5.54 2.74
CA THR A 47 7.01 -5.76 2.19
C THR A 47 6.95 -6.67 0.97
N ALA A 48 7.94 -6.55 0.10
CA ALA A 48 8.14 -7.40 -1.06
C ALA A 48 9.61 -7.85 -1.12
N THR A 49 9.88 -8.97 -1.79
CA THR A 49 11.25 -9.46 -1.97
C THR A 49 12.06 -8.53 -2.86
N THR A 50 11.42 -7.91 -3.84
CA THR A 50 12.05 -6.96 -4.76
C THR A 50 11.16 -5.71 -4.99
N GLY A 51 11.72 -4.71 -5.67
CA GLY A 51 11.02 -3.46 -5.96
C GLY A 51 11.09 -2.44 -4.82
N LEU A 52 10.16 -1.48 -4.83
CA LEU A 52 10.17 -0.35 -3.89
C LEU A 52 9.76 -0.70 -2.46
N LEU A 53 9.13 -1.87 -2.28
CA LEU A 53 8.66 -2.36 -0.98
C LEU A 53 9.65 -3.32 -0.33
N ALA A 54 10.94 -3.27 -0.69
CA ALA A 54 11.98 -4.05 -0.01
C ALA A 54 12.05 -3.76 1.50
N ASP A 55 11.73 -2.51 1.88
CA ASP A 55 11.53 -2.10 3.27
C ASP A 55 10.04 -2.00 3.64
N PRO A 56 9.67 -2.24 4.91
CA PRO A 56 8.29 -2.13 5.38
C PRO A 56 7.68 -0.76 5.07
N THR A 57 6.69 -0.76 4.18
CA THR A 57 6.05 0.46 3.68
C THR A 57 4.56 0.41 3.93
N GLU A 58 4.00 1.46 4.51
CA GLU A 58 2.55 1.57 4.66
C GLU A 58 1.91 1.92 3.31
N LEU A 59 0.94 1.10 2.88
CA LEU A 59 0.18 1.35 1.67
C LEU A 59 -1.18 1.96 1.98
N TRP A 60 -1.63 2.83 1.09
CA TRP A 60 -2.88 3.58 1.21
C TRP A 60 -3.75 3.34 -0.01
N ALA A 61 -5.05 3.23 0.19
CA ALA A 61 -6.03 3.11 -0.89
C ALA A 61 -7.11 4.17 -0.76
N CYS A 62 -7.96 4.32 -1.77
CA CYS A 62 -9.13 5.18 -1.69
C CYS A 62 -9.96 4.83 -0.44
N ALA A 63 -10.46 5.85 0.26
CA ALA A 63 -11.30 5.66 1.44
C ALA A 63 -12.55 4.83 1.11
N ARG A 64 -13.13 5.06 -0.08
CA ARG A 64 -14.20 4.23 -0.65
C ARG A 64 -13.61 3.07 -1.46
N PRO A 65 -14.28 1.90 -1.49
CA PRO A 65 -13.86 0.79 -2.33
C PRO A 65 -13.66 1.22 -3.78
N CYS A 66 -12.52 0.84 -4.35
CA CYS A 66 -12.27 0.93 -5.78
C CYS A 66 -13.30 0.07 -6.51
N ARG A 67 -13.90 0.64 -7.56
CA ARG A 67 -14.85 -0.06 -8.44
C ARG A 67 -14.12 -0.72 -9.59
#